data_AF-A0A1J5BZF2-F1
#
_entry.id   AF-A0A1J5BZF2-F1
#
_cell.length_a   1.000
_cell.length_b   1.000
_cell.length_c   1.000
_cell.angle_alpha   90.00
_cell.angle_beta   90.00
_cell.angle_gamma   90.00
#
_symmetry.space_group_name_H-M   'P 1'
#
loop_
_entity.id
_entity.type
_entity.pdbx_description
1 polymer ?
#
loop_
_entity_poly.entity_id
_entity_poly.type
_entity_poly.pdbx_seq_one_letter_code
_entity_poly.pdbx_strand_id
1 'polypeptide(L)'
;MNFSAFEYWTDGWREHSLMPNDEGLRLCTCGQFIMLKDMVEVDTAESSELPYMDRIPNDLLPVCIEKASSEEMEVAARLSYWRHLNHEYRDRYRQHRDAEEAATKTAWIAANPDRRTRWDKLLRRKPPEYTRPPNSPFTYPAFEPSDDQLQNMKRLSEILLEYDEASRRGYVMELVELYRELGLFEKAELMILTLDDDQVGVTSRLITRMIKEKQSAPMRYRM
;
A
#
# COMPACT_ATOMS: atom_id res chain seq x y z
N MET A 1 -11.28 17.20 4.37
CA MET A 1 -9.92 16.66 4.46
C MET A 1 -9.43 16.36 3.06
N ASN A 2 -8.33 16.99 2.61
CA ASN A 2 -7.66 16.63 1.36
C ASN A 2 -6.65 15.51 1.68
N PHE A 3 -7.02 14.28 1.36
CA PHE A 3 -6.18 13.08 1.49
C PHE A 3 -5.54 12.77 0.15
N SER A 4 -4.60 13.58 -0.31
CA SER A 4 -4.00 13.36 -1.64
C SER A 4 -2.73 12.53 -1.53
N ALA A 5 -2.85 11.24 -1.15
CA ALA A 5 -1.81 10.30 -1.55
C ALA A 5 -1.84 10.17 -3.08
N PHE A 6 -0.66 10.09 -3.70
CA PHE A 6 -0.55 9.98 -5.16
C PHE A 6 -0.92 8.59 -5.66
N GLU A 7 -0.65 7.58 -4.83
CA GLU A 7 -0.98 6.18 -5.11
C GLU A 7 -1.53 5.49 -3.86
N TYR A 8 -2.51 4.61 -4.09
CA TYR A 8 -3.05 3.72 -3.08
C TYR A 8 -2.83 2.28 -3.51
N TRP A 9 -2.42 1.44 -2.58
CA TRP A 9 -2.16 0.02 -2.79
C TRP A 9 -3.03 -0.82 -1.87
N THR A 10 -3.43 -2.00 -2.33
CA THR A 10 -4.37 -2.86 -1.58
C THR A 10 -3.82 -3.29 -0.22
N ASP A 11 -2.51 -3.41 -0.07
CA ASP A 11 -1.79 -3.68 1.19
C ASP A 11 -1.73 -2.49 2.18
N GLY A 12 -2.49 -1.43 1.90
CA GLY A 12 -2.57 -0.24 2.74
C GLY A 12 -1.43 0.77 2.50
N TRP A 13 -0.48 0.49 1.60
CA TRP A 13 0.58 1.47 1.29
C TRP A 13 0.03 2.70 0.57
N ARG A 14 0.47 3.88 1.03
CA ARG A 14 0.09 5.18 0.49
C ARG A 14 1.33 5.96 0.08
N GLU A 15 1.49 6.17 -1.22
CA GLU A 15 2.65 6.89 -1.75
C GLU A 15 2.45 8.41 -1.63
N HIS A 16 3.48 9.12 -1.17
CA HIS A 16 3.47 10.58 -0.96
C HIS A 16 2.27 11.09 -0.13
N SER A 17 1.84 10.31 0.87
CA SER A 17 0.84 10.72 1.84
C SER A 17 1.43 11.62 2.93
N LEU A 18 0.65 12.60 3.40
CA LEU A 18 0.99 13.41 4.59
C LEU A 18 1.03 12.55 5.86
N MET A 19 0.20 11.50 5.92
CA MET A 19 0.22 10.52 7.01
C MET A 19 1.23 9.42 6.70
N PRO A 20 2.18 9.14 7.59
CA PRO A 20 3.18 8.10 7.37
C PRO A 20 2.54 6.70 7.39
N ASN A 21 3.24 5.72 6.80
CA ASN A 21 2.86 4.30 6.79
C ASN A 21 3.71 3.48 7.79
N ASP A 22 4.39 4.13 8.72
CA ASP A 22 5.40 3.56 9.63
C ASP A 22 4.84 3.08 10.97
N GLU A 23 3.50 3.01 11.10
CA GLU A 23 2.79 2.58 12.31
C GLU A 23 3.19 3.36 13.59
N GLY A 24 3.80 4.54 13.44
CA GLY A 24 4.26 5.35 14.57
C GLY A 24 5.53 4.82 15.25
N LEU A 25 6.28 3.92 14.61
CA LEU A 25 7.54 3.39 15.13
C LEU A 25 8.68 4.41 15.06
N ARG A 26 9.45 4.54 16.14
CA ARG A 26 10.60 5.46 16.21
C ARG A 26 11.83 4.76 16.77
N LEU A 27 13.00 5.21 16.31
CA LEU A 27 14.29 4.81 16.84
C LEU A 27 14.86 5.93 17.71
N CYS A 28 15.02 5.65 19.00
CA CYS A 28 15.69 6.56 19.92
C CYS A 28 17.21 6.54 19.67
N THR A 29 17.89 7.64 19.97
CA THR A 29 19.36 7.76 19.84
C THR A 29 20.13 6.79 20.73
N CYS A 30 19.51 6.26 21.80
CA CYS A 30 20.09 5.20 22.62
C CYS A 30 19.98 3.80 21.98
N GLY A 31 19.36 3.67 20.80
CA GLY A 31 19.15 2.41 20.10
C GLY A 31 17.89 1.65 20.49
N GLN A 32 17.04 2.24 21.34
CA GLN A 32 15.76 1.65 21.73
C GLN A 32 14.66 1.97 20.71
N PHE A 33 13.83 0.98 20.42
CA PHE A 33 12.61 1.15 19.61
C PHE A 33 11.44 1.56 20.50
N ILE A 34 10.64 2.51 20.04
CA ILE A 34 9.47 3.01 20.75
C ILE A 34 8.29 3.21 19.79
N MET A 35 7.07 3.23 20.32
CA MET A 35 5.87 3.63 19.59
C MET A 35 5.42 5.03 20.02
N LEU A 36 5.11 5.89 19.07
CA LEU A 36 4.63 7.25 19.36
C LEU A 36 3.38 7.28 20.23
N LYS A 37 2.48 6.30 20.07
CA LYS A 37 1.23 6.22 20.85
C LYS A 37 1.45 5.95 22.35
N ASP A 38 2.60 5.38 22.71
CA ASP A 38 2.96 5.08 24.10
C ASP A 38 3.66 6.26 24.78
N MET A 39 4.00 7.30 24.00
CA MET A 39 4.65 8.48 24.54
C MET A 39 3.64 9.34 25.30
N VAL A 40 4.05 9.79 26.47
CA VAL A 40 3.28 10.72 27.30
C VAL A 40 3.90 12.10 27.19
N GLU A 41 3.07 13.10 26.90
CA GLU A 41 3.49 14.50 26.96
C GLU A 41 3.77 14.87 28.43
N VAL A 42 4.98 15.35 28.70
CA VAL A 42 5.40 15.76 30.04
C VAL A 42 5.33 17.28 30.18
N ASP A 43 5.94 18.01 29.25
CA ASP A 43 5.97 19.48 29.24
C ASP A 43 6.31 20.00 27.83
N THR A 44 6.04 21.29 27.59
CA THR A 44 6.36 21.98 26.34
C THR A 44 7.37 23.10 26.60
N ALA A 45 8.50 23.06 25.90
CA ALA A 45 9.53 24.11 25.96
C ALA A 45 9.57 24.96 24.69
N GLU A 46 9.88 26.26 24.80
CA GLU A 46 10.04 27.15 23.63
C GLU A 46 11.18 26.72 22.70
N SER A 47 12.19 26.04 23.23
CA SER A 47 13.24 25.39 22.47
C SER A 47 13.66 24.10 23.18
N SER A 48 14.10 23.10 22.40
CA SER A 48 14.53 21.81 22.92
C SER A 48 15.86 21.42 22.30
N GLU A 49 16.81 21.02 23.15
CA GLU A 49 18.06 20.39 22.74
C GLU A 49 17.94 18.87 22.63
N LEU A 50 16.74 18.31 22.88
CA LEU A 50 16.52 16.87 22.79
C LEU A 50 16.67 16.41 21.33
N PRO A 51 17.32 15.25 21.10
CA PRO A 51 17.45 14.73 19.76
C PRO A 51 16.09 14.40 19.16
N TYR A 52 15.94 14.65 17.86
CA TYR A 52 14.77 14.21 17.13
C TYR A 52 14.76 12.68 17.02
N MET A 53 13.64 12.05 17.37
CA MET A 53 13.45 10.62 17.17
C MET A 53 13.01 10.38 15.74
N ASP A 54 13.90 9.78 14.96
CA ASP A 54 13.66 9.53 13.55
C ASP A 54 12.82 8.26 13.34
N ARG A 55 12.30 8.12 12.14
CA ARG A 55 11.65 6.89 11.68
C ARG A 55 12.65 5.75 11.66
N ILE A 56 12.17 4.53 11.87
CA ILE A 56 13.00 3.34 11.74
C ILE A 56 13.36 3.15 10.25
N PRO A 57 14.65 3.10 9.88
CA PRO A 57 15.06 2.71 8.54
C PRO A 57 14.57 1.30 8.22
N ASN A 58 14.15 1.05 6.98
CA ASN A 58 13.58 -0.25 6.57
C ASN A 58 14.51 -1.43 6.88
N ASP A 59 15.83 -1.25 6.72
CA ASP A 59 16.85 -2.27 6.98
C ASP A 59 16.93 -2.69 8.46
N LEU A 60 16.42 -1.85 9.37
CA LEU A 60 16.37 -2.13 10.81
C LEU A 60 15.03 -2.74 11.26
N LEU A 61 14.04 -2.89 10.37
CA LEU A 61 12.76 -3.49 10.72
C LEU A 61 12.89 -4.94 11.22
N PRO A 62 13.71 -5.83 10.62
CA PRO A 62 13.93 -7.17 11.17
C PRO A 62 14.48 -7.15 12.60
N VAL A 63 15.43 -6.25 12.88
CA VAL A 63 16.00 -6.07 14.22
C VAL A 63 14.96 -5.53 15.20
N CYS A 64 14.07 -4.66 14.74
CA CYS A 64 12.95 -4.16 15.55
C CYS A 64 11.95 -5.27 15.89
N ILE A 65 11.64 -6.17 14.94
CA ILE A 65 10.79 -7.34 15.17
C ILE A 65 11.41 -8.26 16.24
N GLU A 66 12.70 -8.57 16.13
CA GLU A 66 13.40 -9.43 17.09
C GLU A 66 13.49 -8.83 18.49
N LYS A 67 13.62 -7.50 18.59
CA LYS A 67 13.77 -6.76 19.85
C LYS A 67 12.47 -6.14 20.35
N ALA A 68 11.33 -6.50 19.77
CA ALA A 68 10.04 -5.93 20.13
C ALA A 68 9.75 -6.16 21.63
N SER A 69 9.46 -5.07 22.35
CA SER A 69 9.16 -5.14 23.79
C SER A 69 7.69 -5.46 24.09
N SER A 70 6.83 -5.39 23.07
CA SER A 70 5.41 -5.68 23.15
C SER A 70 4.91 -6.29 21.84
N GLU A 71 3.81 -7.03 21.90
CA GLU A 71 3.17 -7.63 20.73
C GLU A 71 2.69 -6.58 19.72
N GLU A 72 2.17 -5.44 20.21
CA GLU A 72 1.77 -4.34 19.34
C GLU A 72 2.95 -3.75 18.56
N MET A 73 4.13 -3.66 19.19
CA MET A 73 5.35 -3.22 18.52
C MET A 73 5.79 -4.25 17.48
N GLU A 74 5.69 -5.54 17.79
CA GLU A 74 5.95 -6.61 16.81
C GLU A 74 5.01 -6.48 15.60
N VAL A 75 3.70 -6.29 15.82
CA VAL A 75 2.71 -6.10 14.75
C VAL A 75 3.03 -4.86 13.90
N ALA A 76 3.31 -3.73 14.53
CA ALA A 76 3.66 -2.49 13.84
C ALA A 76 4.92 -2.67 12.96
N ALA A 77 5.93 -3.36 13.49
CA ALA A 77 7.19 -3.60 12.78
C ALA A 77 6.99 -4.60 11.63
N ARG A 78 6.20 -5.66 11.84
CA ARG A 78 5.85 -6.65 10.81
C ARG A 78 4.99 -6.08 9.70
N LEU A 79 4.03 -5.19 10.00
CA LEU A 79 3.23 -4.47 9.01
C LEU A 79 4.11 -3.58 8.13
N SER A 80 4.96 -2.77 8.78
CA SER A 80 5.94 -1.93 8.08
C SER A 80 6.87 -2.76 7.21
N TYR A 81 7.34 -3.91 7.72
CA TYR A 81 8.24 -4.81 6.99
C TYR A 81 7.55 -5.50 5.82
N TRP A 82 6.32 -5.99 6.00
CA TRP A 82 5.51 -6.55 4.90
C TRP A 82 5.34 -5.56 3.76
N ARG A 83 4.93 -4.32 4.08
CA ARG A 83 4.79 -3.27 3.07
C ARG A 83 6.13 -2.89 2.45
N HIS A 84 7.22 -2.95 3.20
CA HIS A 84 8.56 -2.72 2.68
C HIS A 84 8.95 -3.78 1.64
N LEU A 85 8.76 -5.06 1.96
CA LEU A 85 9.06 -6.17 1.06
C LEU A 85 8.25 -6.11 -0.24
N ASN A 86 7.05 -5.54 -0.21
CA ASN A 86 6.25 -5.32 -1.41
C ASN A 86 6.81 -4.23 -2.36
N HIS A 87 7.76 -3.38 -1.95
CA HIS A 87 8.26 -2.29 -2.79
C HIS A 87 8.84 -2.77 -4.12
N GLU A 88 9.64 -3.83 -4.11
CA GLU A 88 10.25 -4.35 -5.34
C GLU A 88 9.16 -4.77 -6.36
N TYR A 89 8.09 -5.41 -5.87
CA TYR A 89 6.95 -5.72 -6.71
C TYR A 89 6.23 -4.45 -7.19
N ARG A 90 6.03 -3.44 -6.33
CA ARG A 90 5.39 -2.16 -6.72
C ARG A 90 6.18 -1.46 -7.84
N ASP A 91 7.52 -1.50 -7.78
CA ASP A 91 8.39 -0.99 -8.84
C ASP A 91 8.18 -1.73 -10.17
N ARG A 92 8.21 -3.07 -10.14
CA ARG A 92 7.95 -3.90 -11.33
C ARG A 92 6.56 -3.65 -11.90
N TYR A 93 5.55 -3.52 -11.03
CA TYR A 93 4.19 -3.19 -11.43
C TYR A 93 4.13 -1.82 -12.13
N ARG A 94 4.76 -0.78 -11.56
CA ARG A 94 4.81 0.56 -12.19
C ARG A 94 5.44 0.50 -13.57
N GLN A 95 6.62 -0.12 -13.68
CA GLN A 95 7.32 -0.26 -14.96
C GLN A 95 6.47 -1.00 -16.01
N HIS A 96 5.81 -2.08 -15.61
CA HIS A 96 4.91 -2.85 -16.48
C HIS A 96 3.73 -2.01 -16.96
N ARG A 97 3.03 -1.32 -16.04
CA ARG A 97 1.87 -0.48 -16.36
C ARG A 97 2.26 0.72 -17.24
N ASP A 98 3.41 1.32 -17.00
CA ASP A 98 3.90 2.46 -17.76
C ASP A 98 4.33 2.05 -19.17
N ALA A 99 4.95 0.88 -19.33
CA ALA A 99 5.28 0.30 -20.64
C ALA A 99 4.01 -0.03 -21.44
N GLU A 100 3.00 -0.64 -20.82
CA GLU A 100 1.72 -0.95 -21.45
C GLU A 100 0.98 0.34 -21.88
N GLU A 101 1.00 1.38 -21.03
CA GLU A 101 0.39 2.68 -21.33
C GLU A 101 1.14 3.42 -22.44
N ALA A 102 2.48 3.38 -22.43
CA ALA A 102 3.30 3.98 -23.48
C ALA A 102 3.05 3.30 -24.84
N ALA A 103 2.95 1.97 -24.87
CA ALA A 103 2.61 1.21 -26.07
C ALA A 103 1.21 1.56 -26.58
N THR A 104 0.21 1.59 -25.68
CA THR A 104 -1.18 1.96 -26.00
C THR A 104 -1.27 3.38 -26.54
N LYS A 105 -0.59 4.33 -25.90
CA LYS A 105 -0.52 5.73 -26.32
C LYS A 105 0.15 5.88 -27.67
N THR A 106 1.25 5.15 -27.92
CA THR A 106 1.94 5.17 -29.22
C THR A 106 1.05 4.65 -30.33
N ALA A 107 0.35 3.52 -30.11
CA ALA A 107 -0.60 2.98 -31.07
C ALA A 107 -1.77 3.95 -31.33
N TRP A 108 -2.28 4.60 -30.28
CA TRP A 108 -3.34 5.61 -30.41
C TRP A 108 -2.88 6.83 -31.22
N ILE A 109 -1.68 7.36 -30.96
CA ILE A 109 -1.12 8.51 -31.69
C ILE A 109 -0.92 8.15 -33.17
N ALA A 110 -0.42 6.93 -33.46
CA ALA A 110 -0.26 6.45 -34.83
C ALA A 110 -1.61 6.33 -35.56
N ALA A 111 -2.66 5.89 -34.87
CA ALA A 111 -4.01 5.79 -35.42
C ALA A 111 -4.72 7.16 -35.55
N ASN A 112 -4.32 8.16 -34.76
CA ASN A 112 -4.94 9.50 -34.70
C ASN A 112 -3.93 10.62 -35.01
N PRO A 113 -3.35 10.66 -36.24
CA PRO A 113 -2.41 11.71 -36.59
C PRO A 113 -3.09 13.08 -36.59
N ASP A 114 -2.37 14.12 -36.15
CA ASP A 114 -2.85 15.50 -36.21
C ASP A 114 -2.95 15.98 -37.66
N ARG A 115 -4.18 16.02 -38.19
CA ARG A 115 -4.49 16.47 -39.56
C ARG A 115 -4.81 17.98 -39.64
N ARG A 116 -4.63 18.74 -38.57
CA ARG A 116 -4.96 20.18 -38.54
C ARG A 116 -4.07 20.98 -39.49
N THR A 117 -4.69 21.86 -40.26
CA THR A 117 -4.01 22.81 -41.14
C THR A 117 -3.47 24.01 -40.35
N ARG A 118 -2.65 24.85 -41.00
CA ARG A 118 -2.14 26.09 -40.38
C ARG A 118 -3.28 27.04 -39.97
N TRP A 119 -4.38 27.06 -40.72
CA TRP A 119 -5.57 27.85 -40.40
C TRP A 119 -6.33 27.31 -39.19
N ASP A 120 -6.42 25.98 -39.05
CA ASP A 120 -7.04 25.35 -37.87
C ASP A 120 -6.29 25.70 -36.58
N LYS A 121 -4.95 25.76 -36.65
CA LYS A 121 -4.10 26.18 -35.53
C LYS A 121 -4.29 27.65 -35.20
N LEU A 122 -4.41 28.52 -36.22
CA LEU A 122 -4.69 29.95 -36.04
C LEU A 122 -6.04 30.19 -35.34
N LEU A 123 -7.06 29.39 -35.67
CA LEU A 123 -8.38 29.41 -35.03
C LEU A 123 -8.42 28.69 -33.67
N ARG A 124 -7.27 28.30 -33.11
CA ARG A 124 -7.14 27.61 -31.82
C ARG A 124 -7.96 26.31 -31.71
N ARG A 125 -8.18 25.60 -32.82
CA ARG A 125 -8.82 24.28 -32.78
C ARG A 125 -7.91 23.30 -32.04
N LYS A 126 -8.46 22.51 -31.12
CA LYS A 126 -7.68 21.60 -30.27
C LYS A 126 -7.09 20.43 -31.08
N PRO A 127 -5.87 19.96 -30.74
CA PRO A 127 -5.34 18.71 -31.29
C PRO A 127 -6.17 17.50 -30.85
N PRO A 128 -6.03 16.35 -31.52
CA PRO A 128 -6.41 15.08 -30.93
C PRO A 128 -5.72 14.93 -29.56
N GLU A 129 -6.52 14.78 -28.50
CA GLU A 129 -6.05 14.51 -27.15
C GLU A 129 -6.16 13.02 -26.88
N TYR A 130 -5.10 12.44 -26.32
CA TYR A 130 -5.06 11.01 -26.05
C TYR A 130 -6.18 10.61 -25.08
N THR A 131 -6.97 9.62 -25.50
CA THR A 131 -7.95 8.94 -24.66
C THR A 131 -7.64 7.46 -24.66
N ARG A 132 -7.54 6.87 -23.46
CA ARG A 132 -7.27 5.44 -23.31
C ARG A 132 -8.44 4.64 -23.92
N PRO A 133 -8.18 3.73 -24.88
CA PRO A 133 -9.22 2.89 -25.45
C PRO A 133 -9.94 2.05 -24.37
N PRO A 134 -11.28 1.87 -24.46
CA PRO A 134 -12.05 1.10 -23.48
C PRO A 134 -11.55 -0.35 -23.33
N ASN A 135 -11.09 -0.95 -24.43
CA ASN A 135 -10.61 -2.32 -24.49
C ASN A 135 -9.08 -2.40 -24.37
N SER A 136 -8.45 -1.39 -23.75
CA SER A 136 -7.01 -1.46 -23.47
C SER A 136 -6.74 -2.66 -22.55
N PRO A 137 -5.68 -3.45 -22.81
CA PRO A 137 -5.31 -4.53 -21.93
C PRO A 137 -5.07 -3.98 -20.52
N PHE A 138 -5.40 -4.78 -19.52
CA PHE A 138 -5.07 -4.48 -18.13
C PHE A 138 -4.35 -5.69 -17.55
N THR A 139 -3.03 -5.69 -17.69
CA THR A 139 -2.15 -6.76 -17.22
C THR A 139 -1.20 -6.28 -16.12
N TYR A 140 -0.61 -7.21 -15.39
CA TYR A 140 0.33 -6.97 -14.30
C TYR A 140 1.36 -8.11 -14.21
N PRO A 141 2.54 -7.85 -13.63
CA PRO A 141 3.55 -8.89 -13.45
C PRO A 141 3.06 -9.97 -12.46
N ALA A 142 3.64 -11.17 -12.56
CA ALA A 142 3.42 -12.22 -11.57
C ALA A 142 3.95 -11.78 -10.20
N PHE A 143 3.20 -12.09 -9.14
CA PHE A 143 3.60 -11.83 -7.77
C PHE A 143 4.09 -13.14 -7.13
N GLU A 144 5.37 -13.15 -6.79
CA GLU A 144 6.06 -14.28 -6.17
C GLU A 144 6.77 -13.74 -4.92
N PRO A 145 6.15 -13.84 -3.74
CA PRO A 145 6.75 -13.37 -2.49
C PRO A 145 7.96 -14.24 -2.12
N SER A 146 8.98 -13.62 -1.52
CA SER A 146 10.16 -14.33 -1.01
C SER A 146 9.84 -15.18 0.22
N ASP A 147 10.74 -16.09 0.61
CA ASP A 147 10.57 -16.90 1.81
C ASP A 147 10.44 -16.04 3.08
N ASP A 148 11.26 -14.99 3.20
CA ASP A 148 11.19 -14.03 4.31
C ASP A 148 9.84 -13.30 4.34
N GLN A 149 9.33 -12.92 3.18
CA GLN A 149 8.03 -12.28 3.05
C GLN A 149 6.91 -13.24 3.46
N LEU A 150 6.95 -14.50 2.99
CA LEU A 150 6.00 -15.54 3.36
C LEU A 150 6.02 -15.80 4.87
N GLN A 151 7.20 -15.90 5.48
CA GLN A 151 7.35 -16.12 6.91
C GLN A 151 6.77 -14.93 7.71
N ASN A 152 7.09 -13.70 7.30
CA ASN A 152 6.56 -12.51 7.96
C ASN A 152 5.04 -12.42 7.85
N MET A 153 4.47 -12.63 6.65
CA MET A 153 3.03 -12.57 6.44
C MET A 153 2.27 -13.64 7.25
N LYS A 154 2.81 -14.87 7.31
CA LYS A 154 2.23 -15.95 8.14
C LYS A 154 2.22 -15.57 9.61
N ARG A 155 3.37 -15.17 10.16
CA ARG A 155 3.47 -14.82 11.58
C ARG A 155 2.60 -13.61 11.93
N LEU A 156 2.55 -12.60 11.06
CA LEU A 156 1.67 -11.46 11.25
C LEU A 156 0.19 -11.87 11.25
N SER A 157 -0.22 -12.75 10.31
CA SER A 157 -1.60 -13.24 10.26
C SER A 157 -2.00 -14.05 11.50
N GLU A 158 -1.07 -14.79 12.10
CA GLU A 158 -1.30 -15.54 13.34
C GLU A 158 -1.54 -14.58 14.51
N ILE A 159 -0.67 -13.59 14.70
CA ILE A 159 -0.80 -12.61 15.78
C ILE A 159 -2.13 -11.85 15.67
N LEU A 160 -2.47 -11.36 14.47
CA LEU A 160 -3.71 -10.63 14.23
C LEU A 160 -4.97 -11.48 14.41
N LEU A 161 -4.87 -12.80 14.19
CA LEU A 161 -5.99 -13.72 14.42
C LEU A 161 -6.24 -13.96 15.91
N GLU A 162 -5.18 -14.00 16.72
CA GLU A 162 -5.23 -14.21 18.17
C GLU A 162 -5.82 -13.00 18.93
N TYR A 163 -5.83 -11.82 18.31
CA TYR A 163 -6.44 -10.62 18.90
C TYR A 163 -7.93 -10.83 19.22
N ASP A 164 -8.38 -10.19 20.30
CA ASP A 164 -9.80 -10.09 20.60
C ASP A 164 -10.53 -9.31 19.50
N GLU A 165 -11.85 -9.42 19.45
CA GLU A 165 -12.67 -8.83 18.39
C GLU A 165 -12.51 -7.30 18.30
N ALA A 166 -12.40 -6.60 19.43
CA ALA A 166 -12.26 -5.14 19.43
C ALA A 166 -10.90 -4.71 18.89
N SER A 167 -9.82 -5.39 19.29
CA SER A 167 -8.46 -5.12 18.80
C SER A 167 -8.31 -5.50 17.32
N ARG A 168 -8.89 -6.63 16.90
CA ARG A 168 -8.84 -7.10 15.51
C ARG A 168 -9.63 -6.21 14.55
N ARG A 169 -10.66 -5.50 15.02
CA ARG A 169 -11.48 -4.60 14.19
C ARG A 169 -10.65 -3.59 13.40
N GLY A 170 -9.55 -3.11 13.99
CA GLY A 170 -8.62 -2.17 13.34
C GLY A 170 -7.75 -2.76 12.22
N TYR A 171 -7.68 -4.09 12.10
CA TYR A 171 -6.75 -4.80 11.22
C TYR A 171 -7.43 -5.80 10.28
N VAL A 172 -8.76 -5.78 10.16
CA VAL A 172 -9.51 -6.75 9.33
C VAL A 172 -9.05 -6.67 7.88
N MET A 173 -8.84 -5.45 7.34
CA MET A 173 -8.41 -5.26 5.96
C MET A 173 -7.00 -5.79 5.71
N GLU A 174 -6.07 -5.52 6.61
CA GLU A 174 -4.70 -6.03 6.59
C GLU A 174 -4.71 -7.57 6.64
N LEU A 175 -5.51 -8.16 7.52
CA LEU A 175 -5.61 -9.62 7.64
C LEU A 175 -6.19 -10.28 6.37
N VAL A 176 -7.21 -9.67 5.75
CA VAL A 176 -7.75 -10.11 4.47
C VAL A 176 -6.67 -10.07 3.38
N GLU A 177 -5.92 -8.98 3.30
CA GLU A 177 -4.85 -8.81 2.31
C GLU A 177 -3.70 -9.79 2.52
N LEU A 178 -3.28 -10.03 3.76
CA LEU A 178 -2.30 -11.05 4.10
C LEU A 178 -2.72 -12.43 3.62
N TYR A 179 -3.98 -12.83 3.88
CA TYR A 179 -4.51 -14.10 3.38
C TYR A 179 -4.56 -14.14 1.85
N ARG A 180 -4.94 -13.04 1.20
CA ARG A 180 -4.99 -12.95 -0.26
C ARG A 180 -3.60 -13.06 -0.89
N GLU A 181 -2.60 -12.34 -0.36
CA GLU A 181 -1.21 -12.38 -0.82
C GLU A 181 -0.56 -13.76 -0.57
N LEU A 182 -0.94 -14.44 0.51
CA LEU A 182 -0.54 -15.83 0.79
C LEU A 182 -1.26 -16.87 -0.10
N GLY A 183 -2.22 -16.46 -0.93
CA GLY A 183 -3.04 -17.35 -1.76
C GLY A 183 -4.10 -18.16 -0.99
N LEU A 184 -4.34 -17.80 0.28
CA LEU A 184 -5.35 -18.41 1.16
C LEU A 184 -6.72 -17.74 0.94
N PHE A 185 -7.23 -17.79 -0.29
CA PHE A 185 -8.41 -17.05 -0.72
C PHE A 185 -9.68 -17.40 0.06
N GLU A 186 -9.84 -18.66 0.47
CA GLU A 186 -10.99 -19.09 1.27
C GLU A 186 -10.99 -18.43 2.66
N LYS A 187 -9.82 -18.26 3.28
CA LYS A 187 -9.69 -17.52 4.54
C LYS A 187 -9.93 -16.03 4.36
N ALA A 188 -9.42 -15.45 3.27
CA ALA A 188 -9.65 -14.05 2.91
C ALA A 188 -11.15 -13.76 2.70
N GLU A 189 -11.87 -14.67 2.03
CA GLU A 189 -13.31 -14.55 1.80
C GLU A 189 -14.12 -14.64 3.10
N LEU A 190 -13.75 -15.53 4.03
CA LEU A 190 -14.42 -15.58 5.33
C LEU A 190 -14.15 -14.33 6.16
N MET A 191 -12.91 -13.82 6.15
CA MET A 191 -12.54 -12.65 6.95
C MET A 191 -13.16 -11.35 6.41
N ILE A 192 -13.25 -11.17 5.08
CA ILE A 192 -13.83 -9.93 4.52
C ILE A 192 -15.33 -9.80 4.82
N LEU A 193 -16.02 -10.91 5.11
CA LEU A 193 -17.43 -10.91 5.52
C LEU A 193 -17.65 -10.44 6.96
N THR A 194 -16.59 -10.32 7.76
CA THR A 194 -16.67 -9.81 9.14
C THR A 194 -16.49 -8.29 9.19
N LEU A 195 -16.37 -7.61 8.05
CA LEU A 195 -16.31 -6.16 8.00
C LEU A 195 -17.63 -5.55 8.44
N ASP A 196 -17.54 -4.53 9.27
CA ASP A 196 -18.70 -3.69 9.61
C ASP A 196 -19.08 -2.78 8.44
N ASP A 197 -20.33 -2.31 8.43
CA ASP A 197 -20.87 -1.44 7.38
C ASP A 197 -20.04 -0.14 7.18
N ASP A 198 -19.43 0.39 8.25
CA ASP A 198 -18.57 1.59 8.20
C ASP A 198 -17.21 1.31 7.56
N GLN A 199 -16.77 0.05 7.48
CA GLN A 199 -15.53 -0.38 6.85
C GLN A 199 -15.73 -0.74 5.36
N VAL A 200 -16.98 -0.86 4.89
CA VAL A 200 -17.28 -1.19 3.50
C VAL A 200 -17.06 0.02 2.58
N GLY A 201 -15.95 0.01 1.84
CA GLY A 201 -15.52 1.10 0.98
C GLY A 201 -15.13 0.69 -0.44
N VAL A 202 -14.43 1.60 -1.13
CA VAL A 202 -13.86 1.34 -2.46
C VAL A 202 -12.83 0.20 -2.38
N THR A 203 -11.97 0.24 -1.36
CA THR A 203 -10.90 -0.74 -1.14
C THR A 203 -11.45 -2.14 -0.89
N SER A 204 -12.40 -2.30 0.05
CA SER A 204 -12.96 -3.62 0.35
C SER A 204 -13.66 -4.23 -0.86
N ARG A 205 -14.44 -3.44 -1.63
CA ARG A 205 -15.06 -3.93 -2.89
C ARG A 205 -14.03 -4.39 -3.92
N LEU A 206 -12.93 -3.66 -4.07
CA LEU A 206 -11.83 -4.06 -4.96
C LEU A 206 -11.24 -5.39 -4.51
N ILE A 207 -10.93 -5.52 -3.23
CA ILE A 207 -10.33 -6.72 -2.64
C ILE A 207 -11.29 -7.91 -2.75
N THR A 208 -12.59 -7.73 -2.49
CA THR A 208 -13.62 -8.77 -2.71
C THR A 208 -13.58 -9.32 -4.13
N ARG A 209 -13.44 -8.44 -5.13
CA ARG A 209 -13.33 -8.87 -6.53
C ARG A 209 -12.04 -9.66 -6.77
N MET A 210 -10.91 -9.19 -6.25
CA MET A 210 -9.61 -9.84 -6.42
C MET A 210 -9.55 -11.22 -5.75
N ILE A 211 -10.21 -11.39 -4.60
CA ILE A 211 -10.36 -12.69 -3.93
C ILE A 211 -11.10 -13.67 -4.86
N LYS A 212 -12.22 -13.26 -5.46
CA LYS A 212 -13.00 -14.09 -6.41
C LYS A 212 -12.21 -14.45 -7.66
N GLU A 213 -11.39 -13.51 -8.15
CA GLU A 213 -10.50 -13.70 -9.30
C GLU A 213 -9.21 -14.47 -8.95
N LYS A 214 -9.04 -14.88 -7.68
CA LYS A 214 -7.84 -15.55 -7.14
C LYS A 214 -6.54 -14.80 -7.45
N GLN A 215 -6.58 -13.47 -7.33
CA GLN A 215 -5.42 -12.61 -7.56
C GLN A 215 -4.69 -12.35 -6.25
N SER A 216 -3.45 -12.82 -6.14
CA SER A 216 -2.59 -12.65 -4.96
C SER A 216 -1.77 -11.37 -5.00
N ALA A 217 -1.48 -10.82 -6.17
CA ALA A 217 -0.66 -9.62 -6.32
C ALA A 217 -1.24 -8.39 -5.58
N PRO A 218 -0.43 -7.58 -4.87
CA PRO A 218 -0.87 -6.27 -4.40
C PRO A 218 -1.15 -5.36 -5.60
N MET A 219 -2.20 -4.55 -5.54
CA MET A 219 -2.63 -3.75 -6.70
C MET A 219 -2.74 -2.27 -6.39
N ARG A 220 -2.30 -1.45 -7.33
CA ARG A 220 -2.51 0.01 -7.30
C ARG A 220 -3.95 0.34 -7.71
N TYR A 221 -4.62 1.18 -6.94
CA TYR A 221 -5.95 1.69 -7.23
C TYR A 221 -6.05 3.19 -6.96
N ARG A 222 -7.21 3.78 -7.32
CA ARG A 222 -7.54 5.18 -7.04
C ARG A 222 -8.71 5.21 -6.07
N MET A 223 -8.61 6.04 -5.03
CA MET A 223 -9.73 6.40 -4.16
C MET A 223 -10.59 7.50 -4.80
#